data_AF-A0A2C9VYS0-F1
#
_entry.id   AF-A0A2C9VYS0-F1
#
_cell.length_a   1.000
_cell.length_b   1.000
_cell.length_c   1.000
_cell.angle_alpha   90.00
_cell.angle_beta   90.00
_cell.angle_gamma   90.00
#
_symmetry.space_group_name_H-M   'P 1'
#
loop_
_entity.id
_entity.type
_entity.pdbx_description
1 polymer ?
#
loop_
_entity_poly.entity_id
_entity_poly.type
_entity_poly.pdbx_seq_one_letter_code
_entity_poly.pdbx_strand_id
1 'polypeptide(L)'
;MGSIHRSVLYRKTSDSVRFIITTIFGVAFGFFIGISFPSVSLTKFQLSSGLISSHDAKGHSRSISNSQTRIYVPTNPHGAELLPPNIVVSESDFYLRRLWGEPSEDLQKKPKYLVTFTVGYDQRNTIAACVKKFSDDFTILLFHYDGRASEWDQFEWSKRAIHVSVRRQTKWWYAKRFLHPDIIAAYEYIFIWDEDLGVEHFDAEKYIELVRKHGLEISQPALEPNNGLTWQMTKRRGDREVHKDTEEKPGWCSDPRLPPCAAFVEIMAPVFSREAWRCVWHMIQNDLVHGWGLDFALRRCVEPAHEKIGVIDSQWIIHQIVPSLGNQGEPENGKAPWEGVRARCRNEWSMFQNRLAEADQAYASQTSKE
;
A
#
# COMPACT_ATOMS: atom_id res chain seq x y z
N MET A 1 -6.03 86.84 -27.42
CA MET A 1 -7.14 86.31 -28.26
C MET A 1 -7.29 84.84 -27.92
N GLY A 2 -8.38 84.29 -27.39
CA GLY A 2 -9.62 84.83 -26.86
C GLY A 2 -10.22 83.75 -25.95
N SER A 3 -10.88 84.15 -24.87
CA SER A 3 -11.80 83.29 -24.10
C SER A 3 -13.07 83.04 -24.90
N ILE A 4 -13.78 81.92 -24.66
CA ILE A 4 -15.26 81.87 -24.61
C ILE A 4 -15.74 80.54 -23.96
N HIS A 5 -16.49 80.73 -22.87
CA HIS A 5 -17.69 80.03 -22.34
C HIS A 5 -17.82 78.52 -22.06
N ARG A 6 -17.97 78.26 -20.75
CA ARG A 6 -19.04 77.51 -20.03
C ARG A 6 -20.08 76.73 -20.86
N SER A 7 -20.31 75.48 -20.46
CA SER A 7 -21.64 75.08 -19.95
C SER A 7 -21.51 74.00 -18.85
N VAL A 8 -22.18 74.27 -17.73
CA VAL A 8 -22.42 73.36 -16.60
C VAL A 8 -23.74 72.65 -16.90
N LEU A 9 -23.76 71.32 -16.83
CA LEU A 9 -24.99 70.55 -16.72
C LEU A 9 -24.80 69.43 -15.69
N TYR A 10 -25.49 69.65 -14.58
CA TYR A 10 -25.63 68.82 -13.40
C TYR A 10 -26.24 67.44 -13.76
N ARG A 11 -25.60 66.33 -13.39
CA ARG A 11 -26.24 65.00 -13.38
C ARG A 11 -25.87 64.25 -12.11
N LYS A 12 -26.52 64.65 -11.01
CA LYS A 12 -26.35 64.10 -9.67
C LYS A 12 -27.61 63.31 -9.31
N THR A 13 -27.75 62.05 -9.76
CA THR A 13 -28.86 61.16 -9.33
C THR A 13 -28.72 59.65 -9.62
N SER A 14 -27.65 59.13 -10.25
CA SER A 14 -27.56 57.67 -10.52
C SER A 14 -26.91 56.85 -9.41
N ASP A 15 -25.96 57.42 -8.67
CA ASP A 15 -25.06 56.61 -7.84
C ASP A 15 -25.66 56.31 -6.47
N SER A 16 -26.43 57.24 -5.91
CA SER A 16 -27.16 57.00 -4.65
C SER A 16 -28.24 55.93 -4.79
N VAL A 17 -28.94 55.87 -5.94
CA VAL A 17 -29.98 54.86 -6.19
C VAL A 17 -29.34 53.48 -6.37
N ARG A 18 -28.21 53.38 -7.08
CA ARG A 18 -27.44 52.15 -7.18
C ARG A 18 -26.94 51.66 -5.82
N PHE A 19 -26.43 52.55 -4.97
CA PHE A 19 -25.99 52.17 -3.63
C PHE A 19 -27.13 51.60 -2.79
N ILE A 20 -28.30 52.26 -2.80
CA ILE A 20 -29.48 51.79 -2.03
C ILE A 20 -29.93 50.41 -2.52
N ILE A 21 -30.00 50.20 -3.84
CA ILE A 21 -30.41 48.91 -4.42
C ILE A 21 -29.41 47.81 -4.02
N THR A 22 -28.10 48.04 -4.15
CA THR A 22 -27.08 47.06 -3.78
C THR A 22 -27.11 46.71 -2.29
N THR A 23 -27.36 47.68 -1.42
CA THR A 23 -27.49 47.45 0.02
C THR A 23 -28.74 46.61 0.33
N ILE A 24 -29.88 46.90 -0.29
CA ILE A 24 -31.12 46.12 -0.08
C ILE A 24 -30.94 44.67 -0.54
N PHE A 25 -30.34 44.47 -1.72
CA PHE A 25 -30.05 43.11 -2.20
C PHE A 25 -29.04 42.37 -1.33
N GLY A 26 -28.00 43.05 -0.82
CA GLY A 26 -27.03 42.46 0.10
C GLY A 26 -27.65 42.05 1.44
N VAL A 27 -28.52 42.90 2.01
CA VAL A 27 -29.23 42.60 3.27
C VAL A 27 -30.22 41.47 3.07
N ALA A 28 -31.00 41.48 1.98
CA ALA A 28 -31.94 40.40 1.66
C ALA A 28 -31.20 39.07 1.46
N PHE A 29 -30.11 39.07 0.68
CA PHE A 29 -29.29 37.88 0.45
C PHE A 29 -28.67 37.35 1.74
N GLY A 30 -28.14 38.21 2.60
CA GLY A 30 -27.62 37.83 3.92
C GLY A 30 -28.71 37.27 4.86
N PHE A 31 -29.92 37.84 4.83
CA PHE A 31 -31.06 37.38 5.61
C PHE A 31 -31.56 35.99 5.13
N PHE A 32 -31.65 35.77 3.83
CA PHE A 32 -32.04 34.46 3.27
C PHE A 32 -31.00 33.39 3.55
N ILE A 33 -29.70 33.70 3.48
CA ILE A 33 -28.65 32.77 3.92
C ILE A 33 -28.76 32.49 5.43
N GLY A 34 -28.97 33.52 6.25
CA GLY A 34 -29.08 33.37 7.71
C GLY A 34 -30.27 32.54 8.18
N ILE A 35 -31.40 32.58 7.46
CA ILE A 35 -32.61 31.80 7.79
C ILE A 35 -32.58 30.40 7.17
N SER A 36 -31.83 30.20 6.09
CA SER A 36 -31.70 28.90 5.43
C SER A 36 -30.77 27.93 6.16
N PHE A 37 -30.03 28.40 7.17
CA PHE A 37 -29.38 27.51 8.12
C PHE A 37 -30.38 27.11 9.21
N PRO A 38 -30.80 25.84 9.29
CA PRO A 38 -31.49 25.37 10.48
C PRO A 38 -30.54 25.63 11.66
N SER A 39 -31.05 26.29 12.71
CA SER A 39 -30.33 26.36 13.98
C SER A 39 -30.05 24.92 14.41
N VAL A 40 -28.84 24.45 14.18
CA VAL A 40 -28.39 23.16 14.67
C VAL A 40 -28.47 23.30 16.18
N SER A 41 -29.50 22.69 16.77
CA SER A 41 -29.55 22.48 18.20
C SER A 41 -28.38 21.57 18.51
N LEU A 42 -27.23 22.16 18.83
CA LEU A 42 -26.18 21.51 19.58
C LEU A 42 -26.81 21.15 20.92
N THR A 43 -27.44 19.98 21.00
CA THR A 43 -27.57 19.27 22.26
C THR A 43 -26.16 19.26 22.83
N LYS A 44 -25.99 19.99 23.94
CA LYS A 44 -24.75 20.00 24.71
C LYS A 44 -24.39 18.55 25.03
N PHE A 45 -23.54 17.95 24.21
CA PHE A 45 -22.79 16.76 24.62
C PHE A 45 -21.83 17.26 25.71
N GLN A 46 -22.25 17.10 26.97
CA GLN A 46 -21.34 17.21 28.10
C GLN A 46 -20.35 16.05 28.02
N LEU A 47 -19.30 16.23 27.21
CA LEU A 47 -18.07 15.47 27.35
C LEU A 47 -17.44 15.91 28.67
N SER A 48 -17.69 15.11 29.72
CA SER A 48 -17.06 15.29 31.01
C SER A 48 -15.56 15.05 30.83
N SER A 49 -14.81 16.14 30.69
CA SER A 49 -13.35 16.14 30.65
C SER A 49 -12.80 15.71 32.02
N GLY A 50 -12.60 14.40 32.18
CA GLY A 50 -11.92 13.82 33.32
C GLY A 50 -10.42 13.91 33.14
N LEU A 51 -9.82 14.96 33.71
CA LEU A 51 -8.39 15.10 33.96
C LEU A 51 -7.81 13.82 34.57
N ILE A 52 -6.84 13.19 33.89
CA ILE A 52 -5.95 12.21 34.51
C ILE A 52 -4.92 13.01 35.30
N SER A 53 -5.17 13.21 36.59
CA SER A 53 -4.12 13.55 37.55
C SER A 53 -3.65 12.26 38.21
N SER A 54 -2.41 11.90 37.94
CA SER A 54 -1.68 10.88 38.68
C SER A 54 -1.32 11.41 40.06
N HIS A 55 -1.97 10.92 41.11
CA HIS A 55 -1.38 10.91 42.45
C HIS A 55 -2.00 9.80 43.32
N ASP A 56 -1.13 8.90 43.76
CA ASP A 56 -1.38 7.90 44.80
C ASP A 56 -1.73 8.56 46.14
N ALA A 57 -2.85 8.17 46.75
CA ALA A 57 -3.01 8.10 48.21
C ALA A 57 -4.27 7.32 48.62
N LYS A 58 -4.09 6.45 49.61
CA LYS A 58 -5.07 5.57 50.28
C LYS A 58 -6.24 6.33 50.94
N GLY A 59 -7.44 5.72 50.93
CA GLY A 59 -8.36 5.78 52.08
C GLY A 59 -9.85 6.02 51.83
N HIS A 60 -10.65 4.99 52.10
CA HIS A 60 -12.02 4.98 52.67
C HIS A 60 -13.25 5.49 51.88
N SER A 61 -14.07 4.50 51.52
CA SER A 61 -15.54 4.44 51.39
C SER A 61 -16.37 5.73 51.25
N ARG A 62 -17.07 5.84 50.11
CA ARG A 62 -18.48 6.29 50.05
C ARG A 62 -19.15 5.71 48.82
N SER A 63 -20.22 4.95 49.05
CA SER A 63 -21.12 4.43 48.02
C SER A 63 -21.82 5.60 47.32
N ILE A 64 -21.47 5.83 46.07
CA ILE A 64 -22.31 6.55 45.11
C ILE A 64 -22.61 5.57 43.99
N SER A 65 -23.83 5.05 43.99
CA SER A 65 -24.44 4.39 42.87
C SER A 65 -24.50 5.37 41.69
N ASN A 66 -23.59 5.22 40.75
CA ASN A 66 -23.81 5.62 39.37
C ASN A 66 -23.27 4.50 38.50
N SER A 67 -24.18 3.64 38.05
CA SER A 67 -23.93 2.63 37.03
C SER A 67 -23.65 3.34 35.71
N GLN A 68 -22.49 3.98 35.59
CA GLN A 68 -21.96 4.37 34.29
C GLN A 68 -21.40 3.09 33.68
N THR A 69 -22.21 2.51 32.80
CA THR A 69 -21.90 1.39 31.92
C THR A 69 -20.52 1.57 31.30
N ARG A 70 -19.48 1.04 31.96
CA ARG A 70 -18.18 0.85 31.33
C ARG A 70 -18.39 -0.23 30.28
N ILE A 71 -18.70 0.19 29.06
CA ILE A 71 -18.66 -0.69 27.90
C ILE A 71 -17.20 -1.09 27.80
N TYR A 72 -16.91 -2.35 28.14
CA TYR A 72 -15.63 -2.98 27.95
C TYR A 72 -15.91 -4.32 27.29
N VAL A 73 -15.44 -4.46 26.06
CA VAL A 73 -15.65 -5.65 25.24
C VAL A 73 -14.28 -6.25 24.92
N PRO A 74 -13.87 -7.32 25.64
CA PRO A 74 -12.55 -7.94 25.45
C PRO A 74 -12.33 -8.53 24.07
N THR A 75 -13.40 -8.83 23.33
CA THR A 75 -13.33 -9.40 21.97
C THR A 75 -13.08 -8.34 20.90
N ASN A 76 -13.11 -7.05 21.24
CA ASN A 76 -12.78 -6.01 20.28
C ASN A 76 -11.27 -5.98 20.01
N PRO A 77 -10.85 -5.45 18.85
CA PRO A 77 -9.44 -5.20 18.57
C PRO A 77 -8.80 -4.32 19.66
N HIS A 78 -7.49 -4.50 19.86
CA HIS A 78 -6.74 -3.75 20.85
C HIS A 78 -6.88 -2.24 20.63
N GLY A 79 -7.26 -1.51 21.68
CA GLY A 79 -7.54 -0.07 21.63
C GLY A 79 -9.00 0.30 21.29
N ALA A 80 -9.85 -0.68 20.95
CA ALA A 80 -11.28 -0.51 20.69
C ALA A 80 -12.16 -1.14 21.79
N GLU A 81 -11.59 -1.55 22.92
CA GLU A 81 -12.31 -2.29 23.97
C GLU A 81 -13.47 -1.47 24.58
N LEU A 82 -13.39 -0.14 24.51
CA LEU A 82 -14.44 0.75 25.02
C LEU A 82 -15.59 0.99 24.02
N LEU A 83 -15.50 0.45 22.81
CA LEU A 83 -16.52 0.61 21.77
C LEU A 83 -17.57 -0.51 21.86
N PRO A 84 -18.86 -0.23 21.61
CA PRO A 84 -19.87 -1.27 21.46
C PRO A 84 -19.52 -2.23 20.30
N PRO A 85 -19.76 -3.55 20.41
CA PRO A 85 -19.35 -4.51 19.38
C PRO A 85 -19.83 -4.16 17.96
N ASN A 86 -21.05 -3.63 17.85
CA ASN A 86 -21.70 -3.39 16.55
C ASN A 86 -21.20 -2.13 15.80
N ILE A 87 -20.35 -1.31 16.41
CA ILE A 87 -19.71 -0.16 15.71
C ILE A 87 -18.31 -0.50 15.20
N VAL A 88 -17.72 -1.59 15.68
CA VAL A 88 -16.33 -1.96 15.38
C VAL A 88 -16.27 -2.68 14.05
N VAL A 89 -15.47 -2.13 13.14
CA VAL A 89 -15.04 -2.79 11.90
C VAL A 89 -13.52 -2.95 12.01
N SER A 90 -13.05 -4.20 12.13
CA SER A 90 -11.64 -4.51 12.43
C SER A 90 -10.71 -4.37 11.23
N GLU A 91 -11.26 -4.35 10.02
CA GLU A 91 -10.52 -4.33 8.76
C GLU A 91 -10.98 -3.15 7.90
N SER A 92 -10.10 -2.72 6.99
CA SER A 92 -10.36 -1.67 6.00
C SER A 92 -10.04 -2.19 4.60
N ASP A 93 -10.24 -1.34 3.61
CA ASP A 93 -9.93 -1.61 2.21
C ASP A 93 -9.40 -0.35 1.50
N PHE A 94 -8.98 -0.52 0.24
CA PHE A 94 -8.59 0.57 -0.65
C PHE A 94 -9.71 0.95 -1.63
N TYR A 95 -10.95 0.55 -1.39
CA TYR A 95 -12.05 0.89 -2.26
C TYR A 95 -12.39 2.38 -2.16
N LEU A 96 -12.39 3.06 -3.31
CA LEU A 96 -12.69 4.48 -3.37
C LEU A 96 -14.18 4.73 -3.14
N ARG A 97 -14.49 5.69 -2.25
CA ARG A 97 -15.85 6.09 -1.90
C ARG A 97 -16.12 7.51 -2.40
N ARG A 98 -17.37 7.79 -2.80
CA ARG A 98 -17.76 9.11 -3.30
C ARG A 98 -17.83 10.09 -2.13
N LEU A 99 -17.64 11.38 -2.42
CA LEU A 99 -17.73 12.44 -1.40
C LEU A 99 -19.19 12.80 -1.03
N TRP A 100 -20.18 12.26 -1.74
CA TRP A 100 -21.61 12.55 -1.58
C TRP A 100 -22.45 11.32 -1.94
N GLY A 101 -23.73 11.35 -1.55
CA GLY A 101 -24.70 10.28 -1.80
C GLY A 101 -24.69 9.21 -0.72
N GLU A 102 -25.34 8.08 -1.01
CA GLU A 102 -25.44 6.96 -0.08
C GLU A 102 -24.20 6.05 -0.16
N PRO A 103 -23.57 5.67 0.97
CA PRO A 103 -22.41 4.77 0.96
C PRO A 103 -22.67 3.40 0.31
N SER A 104 -23.92 2.93 0.32
CA SER A 104 -24.32 1.65 -0.29
C SER A 104 -24.21 1.66 -1.82
N GLU A 105 -24.18 2.84 -2.44
CA GLU A 105 -24.11 3.01 -3.89
C GLU A 105 -22.67 3.21 -4.40
N ASP A 106 -21.69 3.40 -3.51
CA ASP A 106 -20.30 3.70 -3.89
C ASP A 106 -19.64 2.56 -4.66
N LEU A 107 -19.95 1.32 -4.29
CA LEU A 107 -19.29 0.12 -4.78
C LEU A 107 -20.25 -0.73 -5.63
N GLN A 108 -20.38 -0.40 -6.91
CA GLN A 108 -21.10 -1.26 -7.87
C GLN A 108 -20.42 -2.61 -8.08
N LYS A 109 -19.08 -2.61 -8.02
CA LYS A 109 -18.24 -3.79 -8.13
C LYS A 109 -17.08 -3.67 -7.13
N LYS A 110 -16.79 -4.75 -6.42
CA LYS A 110 -15.67 -4.81 -5.47
C LYS A 110 -14.49 -5.52 -6.13
N PRO A 111 -13.34 -4.84 -6.33
CA PRO A 111 -12.12 -5.48 -6.76
C PRO A 111 -11.70 -6.61 -5.80
N LYS A 112 -11.23 -7.72 -6.36
CA LYS A 112 -10.83 -8.92 -5.62
C LYS A 112 -9.33 -9.01 -5.42
N TYR A 113 -8.55 -8.35 -6.27
CA TYR A 113 -7.10 -8.46 -6.30
C TYR A 113 -6.45 -7.09 -6.19
N LEU A 114 -5.23 -7.05 -5.66
CA LEU A 114 -4.42 -5.85 -5.56
C LEU A 114 -3.14 -6.04 -6.36
N VAL A 115 -2.81 -5.07 -7.20
CA VAL A 115 -1.48 -4.97 -7.83
C VAL A 115 -0.82 -3.68 -7.45
N THR A 116 0.43 -3.80 -7.00
CA THR A 116 1.27 -2.69 -6.60
C THR A 116 2.53 -2.63 -7.45
N PHE A 117 2.91 -1.42 -7.85
CA PHE A 117 4.16 -1.15 -8.55
C PHE A 117 4.92 -0.05 -7.82
N THR A 118 6.23 -0.22 -7.67
CA THR A 118 7.12 0.85 -7.19
C THR A 118 7.75 1.54 -8.38
N VAL A 119 7.33 2.77 -8.64
CA VAL A 119 7.45 3.41 -9.96
C VAL A 119 8.20 4.74 -9.93
N GLY A 120 8.96 4.95 -10.99
CA GLY A 120 9.47 6.22 -11.49
C GLY A 120 8.82 6.53 -12.83
N TYR A 121 8.66 7.82 -13.12
CA TYR A 121 7.98 8.30 -14.31
C TYR A 121 8.69 7.93 -15.62
N ASP A 122 9.99 7.70 -15.58
CA ASP A 122 10.76 7.32 -16.76
C ASP A 122 10.36 5.92 -17.26
N GLN A 123 9.82 5.06 -16.38
CA GLN A 123 9.32 3.71 -16.68
C GLN A 123 7.81 3.68 -16.95
N ARG A 124 7.13 4.83 -17.03
CA ARG A 124 5.67 4.92 -17.19
C ARG A 124 5.09 4.10 -18.35
N ASN A 125 5.82 3.97 -19.46
CA ASN A 125 5.34 3.21 -20.62
C ASN A 125 5.34 1.70 -20.34
N THR A 126 6.33 1.21 -19.59
CA THR A 126 6.39 -0.18 -19.12
C THR A 126 5.21 -0.45 -18.19
N ILE A 127 4.97 0.43 -17.21
CA ILE A 127 3.82 0.30 -16.31
C ILE A 127 2.48 0.39 -17.05
N ALA A 128 2.35 1.28 -18.05
CA ALA A 128 1.15 1.35 -18.87
C ALA A 128 0.91 0.07 -19.69
N ALA A 129 1.98 -0.66 -20.07
CA ALA A 129 1.85 -1.98 -20.68
C ALA A 129 1.43 -3.04 -19.65
N CYS A 130 2.01 -3.01 -18.44
CA CYS A 130 1.61 -3.87 -17.31
C CYS A 130 0.12 -3.72 -16.99
N VAL A 131 -0.36 -2.48 -16.79
CA VAL A 131 -1.74 -2.20 -16.39
C VAL A 131 -2.77 -2.79 -17.37
N LYS A 132 -2.45 -2.88 -18.66
CA LYS A 132 -3.35 -3.51 -19.66
C LYS A 132 -3.57 -5.01 -19.46
N LYS A 133 -2.73 -5.67 -18.66
CA LYS A 133 -2.85 -7.11 -18.34
C LYS A 133 -3.76 -7.39 -17.14
N PHE A 134 -4.23 -6.36 -16.45
CA PHE A 134 -5.07 -6.48 -15.27
C PHE A 134 -6.49 -6.03 -15.58
N SER A 135 -7.48 -6.83 -15.17
CA SER A 135 -8.90 -6.52 -15.37
C SER A 135 -9.42 -5.53 -14.33
N ASP A 136 -10.70 -5.15 -14.43
CA ASP A 136 -11.37 -4.34 -13.42
C ASP A 136 -11.60 -5.08 -12.07
N ASP A 137 -11.20 -6.35 -11.94
CA ASP A 137 -11.13 -7.04 -10.63
C ASP A 137 -9.88 -6.63 -9.83
N PHE A 138 -8.94 -5.87 -10.43
CA PHE A 138 -7.73 -5.41 -9.78
C PHE A 138 -7.84 -3.95 -9.31
N THR A 139 -7.49 -3.70 -8.06
CA THR A 139 -7.07 -2.36 -7.61
C THR A 139 -5.62 -2.14 -8.00
N ILE A 140 -5.33 -1.00 -8.64
CA ILE A 140 -3.98 -0.60 -9.03
C ILE A 140 -3.49 0.45 -8.04
N LEU A 141 -2.34 0.19 -7.42
CA LEU A 141 -1.68 1.08 -6.46
C LEU A 141 -0.24 1.35 -6.92
N LEU A 142 0.09 2.62 -7.09
CA LEU A 142 1.41 3.07 -7.55
C LEU A 142 2.16 3.75 -6.41
N PHE A 143 3.36 3.26 -6.12
CA PHE A 143 4.29 3.82 -5.15
C PHE A 143 5.37 4.65 -5.85
N HIS A 144 5.24 5.98 -5.80
CA HIS A 144 6.07 6.92 -6.58
C HIS A 144 7.30 7.33 -5.79
N TYR A 145 8.46 6.77 -6.11
CA TYR A 145 9.71 7.11 -5.43
C TYR A 145 10.36 8.40 -5.93
N ASP A 146 9.89 8.98 -7.03
CA ASP A 146 10.47 10.17 -7.67
C ASP A 146 9.73 11.48 -7.36
N GLY A 147 8.54 11.40 -6.75
CA GLY A 147 7.73 12.58 -6.46
C GLY A 147 6.94 13.12 -7.65
N ARG A 148 6.79 12.36 -8.75
CA ARG A 148 6.19 12.82 -10.02
C ARG A 148 4.77 12.27 -10.24
N ALA A 149 4.03 11.98 -9.16
CA ALA A 149 2.72 11.33 -9.24
C ALA A 149 1.72 12.05 -10.17
N SER A 150 1.65 13.39 -10.14
CA SER A 150 0.72 14.16 -10.99
C SER A 150 0.99 14.04 -12.50
N GLU A 151 2.21 13.70 -12.91
CA GLU A 151 2.52 13.57 -14.34
C GLU A 151 1.89 12.32 -14.97
N TRP A 152 1.46 11.36 -14.14
CA TRP A 152 0.76 10.17 -14.60
C TRP A 152 -0.69 10.43 -15.04
N ASP A 153 -1.24 11.62 -14.74
CA ASP A 153 -2.60 12.04 -15.15
C ASP A 153 -2.80 12.05 -16.68
N GLN A 154 -1.70 11.97 -17.46
CA GLN A 154 -1.77 11.76 -18.91
C GLN A 154 -2.45 10.43 -19.30
N PHE A 155 -2.50 9.46 -18.38
CA PHE A 155 -3.14 8.17 -18.61
C PHE A 155 -4.51 8.13 -17.92
N GLU A 156 -5.58 7.90 -18.69
CA GLU A 156 -6.95 7.82 -18.13
C GLU A 156 -7.10 6.70 -17.09
N TRP A 157 -6.38 5.58 -17.25
CA TRP A 157 -6.39 4.52 -16.25
C TRP A 157 -5.73 4.95 -14.94
N SER A 158 -4.75 5.86 -14.98
CA SER A 158 -4.02 6.32 -13.80
C SER A 158 -4.90 7.16 -12.89
N LYS A 159 -5.85 7.92 -13.45
CA LYS A 159 -6.83 8.69 -12.67
C LYS A 159 -7.73 7.81 -11.78
N ARG A 160 -7.82 6.51 -12.08
CA ARG A 160 -8.54 5.51 -11.30
C ARG A 160 -7.63 4.70 -10.37
N ALA A 161 -6.32 4.83 -10.53
CA ALA A 161 -5.34 4.18 -9.66
C ALA A 161 -5.16 4.97 -8.36
N ILE A 162 -4.63 4.31 -7.34
CA ILE A 162 -4.25 4.95 -6.09
C ILE A 162 -2.77 5.31 -6.19
N HIS A 163 -2.44 6.54 -5.80
CA HIS A 163 -1.07 7.06 -5.85
C HIS A 163 -0.59 7.36 -4.43
N VAL A 164 0.55 6.79 -4.04
CA VAL A 164 1.26 7.17 -2.82
C VAL A 164 2.65 7.63 -3.22
N SER A 165 3.05 8.83 -2.80
CA SER A 165 4.33 9.42 -3.22
C SER A 165 5.15 9.90 -2.05
N VAL A 166 6.31 9.27 -1.88
CA VAL A 166 7.36 9.60 -0.92
C VAL A 166 8.70 9.43 -1.63
N ARG A 167 9.48 10.51 -1.70
CA ARG A 167 10.73 10.50 -2.47
C ARG A 167 11.75 9.51 -1.90
N ARG A 168 12.45 8.84 -2.81
CA ARG A 168 13.60 7.95 -2.54
C ARG A 168 13.31 6.83 -1.54
N GLN A 169 12.08 6.30 -1.57
CA GLN A 169 11.70 5.13 -0.78
C GLN A 169 11.63 3.87 -1.65
N THR A 170 11.96 2.74 -1.06
CA THR A 170 12.00 1.43 -1.71
C THR A 170 10.65 0.73 -1.66
N LYS A 171 10.48 -0.28 -2.54
CA LYS A 171 9.29 -1.14 -2.60
C LYS A 171 8.86 -1.67 -1.25
N TRP A 172 9.80 -2.25 -0.51
CA TRP A 172 9.49 -2.87 0.79
C TRP A 172 9.26 -1.84 1.91
N TRP A 173 9.81 -0.62 1.80
CA TRP A 173 9.44 0.47 2.69
C TRP A 173 7.98 0.86 2.55
N TYR A 174 7.50 0.97 1.30
CA TYR A 174 6.10 1.24 0.99
C TYR A 174 5.20 0.10 1.43
N ALA A 175 5.54 -1.14 1.05
CA ALA A 175 4.75 -2.31 1.42
C ALA A 175 4.57 -2.42 2.94
N LYS A 176 5.63 -2.18 3.73
CA LYS A 176 5.54 -2.21 5.20
C LYS A 176 4.58 -1.16 5.77
N ARG A 177 4.38 -0.01 5.11
CA ARG A 177 3.61 1.12 5.64
C ARG A 177 2.19 1.22 5.10
N PHE A 178 1.99 0.81 3.85
CA PHE A 178 0.71 1.00 3.16
C PHE A 178 -0.01 -0.32 2.90
N LEU A 179 0.66 -1.46 2.98
CA LEU A 179 0.05 -2.77 2.76
C LEU A 179 -0.15 -3.54 4.07
N HIS A 180 -0.63 -2.85 5.11
CA HIS A 180 -0.95 -3.53 6.38
C HIS A 180 -2.00 -4.63 6.14
N PRO A 181 -1.87 -5.83 6.76
CA PRO A 181 -2.77 -6.95 6.49
C PRO A 181 -4.24 -6.59 6.69
N ASP A 182 -4.57 -5.86 7.77
CA ASP A 182 -5.94 -5.44 8.04
C ASP A 182 -6.45 -4.31 7.11
N ILE A 183 -5.58 -3.63 6.35
CA ILE A 183 -5.96 -2.62 5.34
C ILE A 183 -6.25 -3.28 3.99
N ILE A 184 -5.56 -4.38 3.68
CA ILE A 184 -5.70 -5.06 2.40
C ILE A 184 -6.42 -6.41 2.52
N ALA A 185 -7.05 -6.67 3.68
CA ALA A 185 -7.78 -7.88 3.97
C ALA A 185 -8.96 -8.12 3.04
N ALA A 186 -9.41 -7.13 2.27
CA ALA A 186 -10.44 -7.32 1.24
C ALA A 186 -9.93 -8.05 -0.01
N TYR A 187 -8.62 -8.10 -0.25
CA TYR A 187 -8.02 -8.65 -1.46
C TYR A 187 -7.60 -10.11 -1.28
N GLU A 188 -7.91 -10.98 -2.23
CA GLU A 188 -7.55 -12.41 -2.20
C GLU A 188 -6.07 -12.64 -2.55
N TYR A 189 -5.57 -11.92 -3.56
CA TYR A 189 -4.19 -11.99 -4.02
C TYR A 189 -3.57 -10.59 -4.16
N ILE A 190 -2.30 -10.48 -3.76
CA ILE A 190 -1.54 -9.23 -3.67
C ILE A 190 -0.26 -9.36 -4.49
N PHE A 191 -0.19 -8.60 -5.57
CA PHE A 191 0.96 -8.53 -6.48
C PHE A 191 1.85 -7.36 -6.05
N ILE A 192 3.14 -7.62 -5.85
CA ILE A 192 4.13 -6.61 -5.42
C ILE A 192 5.29 -6.59 -6.41
N TRP A 193 5.13 -5.84 -7.48
CA TRP A 193 5.99 -5.94 -8.66
C TRP A 193 6.95 -4.76 -8.80
N ASP A 194 8.13 -5.04 -9.34
CA ASP A 194 9.05 -4.03 -9.85
C ASP A 194 8.54 -3.42 -11.17
N GLU A 195 9.12 -2.30 -11.56
CA GLU A 195 8.68 -1.49 -12.70
C GLU A 195 9.33 -1.84 -14.05
N ASP A 196 10.34 -2.71 -14.04
CA ASP A 196 11.17 -3.06 -15.20
C ASP A 196 10.81 -4.44 -15.78
N LEU A 197 9.51 -4.75 -15.82
CA LEU A 197 8.96 -6.03 -16.26
C LEU A 197 8.26 -5.92 -17.63
N GLY A 198 8.72 -6.70 -18.60
CA GLY A 198 8.01 -6.99 -19.84
C GLY A 198 6.96 -8.06 -19.63
N VAL A 199 5.74 -7.82 -20.10
CA VAL A 199 4.54 -8.63 -19.81
C VAL A 199 3.83 -9.13 -21.06
N GLU A 200 4.53 -9.20 -22.18
CA GLU A 200 3.97 -9.56 -23.49
C GLU A 200 3.21 -10.89 -23.42
N HIS A 201 3.78 -11.85 -22.68
CA HIS A 201 3.29 -13.23 -22.53
C HIS A 201 2.54 -13.51 -21.23
N PHE A 202 2.21 -12.46 -20.47
CA PHE A 202 1.52 -12.56 -19.20
C PHE A 202 0.03 -12.19 -19.32
N ASP A 203 -0.82 -12.94 -18.62
CA ASP A 203 -2.26 -12.69 -18.44
C ASP A 203 -2.60 -12.89 -16.95
N ALA A 204 -3.10 -11.84 -16.29
CA ALA A 204 -3.30 -11.86 -14.84
C ALA A 204 -4.42 -12.80 -14.39
N GLU A 205 -5.48 -12.96 -15.20
CA GLU A 205 -6.61 -13.83 -14.86
C GLU A 205 -6.20 -15.30 -14.97
N LYS A 206 -5.52 -15.67 -16.07
CA LYS A 206 -4.97 -17.02 -16.23
C LYS A 206 -3.92 -17.34 -15.18
N TYR A 207 -3.11 -16.37 -14.80
CA TYR A 207 -2.14 -16.52 -13.72
C TYR A 207 -2.84 -16.89 -12.41
N ILE A 208 -3.87 -16.13 -11.99
CA ILE A 208 -4.60 -16.42 -10.76
C ILE A 208 -5.33 -17.76 -10.84
N GLU A 209 -5.89 -18.12 -12.00
CA GLU A 209 -6.50 -19.44 -12.22
C GLU A 209 -5.50 -20.56 -11.90
N LEU A 210 -4.27 -20.47 -12.40
CA LEU A 210 -3.21 -21.45 -12.16
C LEU A 210 -2.73 -21.45 -10.72
N VAL A 211 -2.59 -20.28 -10.09
CA VAL A 211 -2.26 -20.16 -8.66
C VAL A 211 -3.27 -20.92 -7.81
N ARG A 212 -4.58 -20.73 -8.06
CA ARG A 212 -5.66 -21.46 -7.38
C ARG A 212 -5.63 -22.95 -7.69
N LYS A 213 -5.54 -23.31 -8.98
CA LYS A 213 -5.50 -24.71 -9.46
C LYS A 213 -4.41 -25.53 -8.77
N HIS A 214 -3.25 -24.91 -8.52
CA HIS A 214 -2.08 -25.58 -7.93
C HIS A 214 -1.90 -25.33 -6.43
N GLY A 215 -2.86 -24.65 -5.78
CA GLY A 215 -2.84 -24.38 -4.34
C GLY A 215 -1.62 -23.57 -3.88
N LEU A 216 -1.18 -22.61 -4.71
CA LEU A 216 -0.05 -21.75 -4.38
C LEU A 216 -0.50 -20.59 -3.50
N GLU A 217 0.25 -20.35 -2.43
CA GLU A 217 0.05 -19.25 -1.48
C GLU A 217 1.06 -18.13 -1.71
N ILE A 218 2.24 -18.46 -2.24
CA ILE A 218 3.25 -17.50 -2.66
C ILE A 218 3.73 -17.93 -4.05
N SER A 219 3.70 -17.04 -5.01
CA SER A 219 4.05 -17.38 -6.37
C SER A 219 4.69 -16.23 -7.13
N GLN A 220 5.23 -16.51 -8.30
CA GLN A 220 5.59 -15.48 -9.28
C GLN A 220 5.44 -16.04 -10.70
N PRO A 221 5.33 -15.19 -11.72
CA PRO A 221 5.48 -15.60 -13.12
C PRO A 221 6.91 -16.12 -13.38
N ALA A 222 7.08 -17.03 -14.33
CA ALA A 222 8.42 -17.43 -14.77
C ALA A 222 9.16 -16.29 -15.48
N LEU A 223 10.49 -16.34 -15.45
CA LEU A 223 11.36 -15.38 -16.13
C LEU A 223 11.91 -15.96 -17.43
N GLU A 224 11.79 -15.19 -18.50
CA GLU A 224 12.46 -15.49 -19.77
C GLU A 224 13.99 -15.48 -19.57
N PRO A 225 14.73 -16.57 -19.91
CA PRO A 225 16.16 -16.68 -19.64
C PRO A 225 17.06 -15.79 -20.50
N ASN A 226 16.52 -15.09 -21.50
CA ASN A 226 17.31 -14.41 -22.55
C ASN A 226 18.20 -13.27 -22.02
N ASN A 227 17.89 -12.70 -20.85
CA ASN A 227 18.62 -11.56 -20.28
C ASN A 227 19.50 -11.92 -19.07
N GLY A 228 19.76 -13.22 -18.87
CA GLY A 228 20.49 -13.72 -17.71
C GLY A 228 19.61 -13.82 -16.46
N LEU A 229 19.88 -14.82 -15.62
CA LEU A 229 19.10 -15.11 -14.43
C LEU A 229 20.02 -15.44 -13.25
N THR A 230 19.67 -14.92 -12.08
CA THR A 230 20.40 -15.22 -10.84
C THR A 230 20.11 -16.64 -10.36
N TRP A 231 18.82 -17.01 -10.34
CA TRP A 231 18.27 -18.22 -9.72
C TRP A 231 17.63 -19.13 -10.77
N GLN A 232 18.00 -20.41 -10.81
CA GLN A 232 17.39 -21.38 -11.75
C GLN A 232 15.91 -21.63 -11.43
N MET A 233 15.49 -21.42 -10.19
CA MET A 233 14.11 -21.60 -9.75
C MET A 233 13.15 -20.68 -10.50
N THR A 234 13.57 -19.44 -10.82
CA THR A 234 12.71 -18.45 -11.47
C THR A 234 12.63 -18.60 -12.99
N LYS A 235 13.55 -19.36 -13.58
CA LYS A 235 13.68 -19.56 -15.02
C LYS A 235 12.47 -20.29 -15.61
N ARG A 236 11.97 -19.81 -16.74
CA ARG A 236 10.98 -20.51 -17.57
C ARG A 236 11.52 -21.85 -18.13
N ARG A 237 10.72 -22.90 -18.02
CA ARG A 237 10.95 -24.27 -18.52
C ARG A 237 10.31 -24.48 -19.90
N GLY A 238 9.11 -23.94 -20.11
CA GLY A 238 8.37 -23.98 -21.36
C GLY A 238 7.61 -25.29 -21.63
N ASP A 239 7.78 -26.31 -20.80
CA ASP A 239 7.21 -27.66 -20.95
C ASP A 239 6.11 -27.98 -19.92
N ARG A 240 5.76 -27.02 -19.05
CA ARG A 240 4.84 -27.23 -17.91
C ARG A 240 4.05 -25.97 -17.58
N GLU A 241 3.02 -26.11 -16.76
CA GLU A 241 2.22 -24.98 -16.29
C GLU A 241 2.85 -24.29 -15.07
N VAL A 242 3.47 -25.08 -14.18
CA VAL A 242 4.05 -24.65 -12.90
C VAL A 242 5.28 -25.52 -12.56
N HIS A 243 6.24 -24.97 -11.83
CA HIS A 243 7.27 -25.73 -11.12
C HIS A 243 7.48 -25.18 -9.71
N LYS A 244 7.84 -26.07 -8.80
CA LYS A 244 8.04 -25.78 -7.36
C LYS A 244 9.45 -26.14 -6.87
N ASP A 245 10.23 -26.75 -7.76
CA ASP A 245 11.61 -27.14 -7.55
C ASP A 245 12.48 -26.83 -8.78
N THR A 246 13.79 -26.89 -8.58
CA THR A 246 14.81 -26.78 -9.62
C THR A 246 16.06 -27.55 -9.25
N GLU A 247 16.81 -27.97 -10.26
CA GLU A 247 18.24 -28.21 -10.11
C GLU A 247 18.95 -26.86 -10.15
N GLU A 248 19.74 -26.56 -9.12
CA GLU A 248 20.52 -25.34 -9.05
C GLU A 248 22.01 -25.60 -9.28
N LYS A 249 22.78 -24.50 -9.38
CA LYS A 249 24.24 -24.53 -9.46
C LYS A 249 24.83 -25.40 -8.33
N PRO A 250 25.88 -26.19 -8.58
CA PRO A 250 26.51 -27.04 -7.57
C PRO A 250 26.83 -26.27 -6.28
N GLY A 251 26.39 -26.81 -5.14
CA GLY A 251 26.63 -26.23 -3.81
C GLY A 251 25.67 -25.13 -3.37
N TRP A 252 24.68 -24.75 -4.18
CA TRP A 252 23.72 -23.69 -3.84
C TRP A 252 22.54 -24.18 -3.01
N CYS A 253 22.25 -25.47 -3.03
CA CYS A 253 21.17 -26.07 -2.27
C CYS A 253 21.70 -26.97 -1.17
N SER A 254 21.45 -26.57 0.07
CA SER A 254 21.72 -27.41 1.24
C SER A 254 20.72 -28.56 1.38
N ASP A 255 19.47 -28.32 0.96
CA ASP A 255 18.38 -29.28 0.95
C ASP A 255 17.51 -29.00 -0.28
N PRO A 256 17.11 -30.01 -1.08
CA PRO A 256 16.26 -29.82 -2.26
C PRO A 256 14.89 -29.17 -1.98
N ARG A 257 14.36 -29.28 -0.76
CA ARG A 257 13.07 -28.70 -0.34
C ARG A 257 13.19 -27.28 0.20
N LEU A 258 14.42 -26.74 0.27
CA LEU A 258 14.69 -25.41 0.81
C LEU A 258 15.16 -24.46 -0.30
N PRO A 259 15.00 -23.14 -0.08
CA PRO A 259 15.57 -22.15 -0.98
C PRO A 259 17.09 -22.32 -1.16
N PRO A 260 17.61 -22.07 -2.37
CA PRO A 260 16.88 -21.59 -3.56
C PRO A 260 16.29 -22.72 -4.43
N CYS A 261 16.49 -24.00 -4.09
CA CYS A 261 16.04 -25.13 -4.93
C CYS A 261 14.53 -25.34 -4.95
N ALA A 262 13.85 -25.06 -3.85
CA ALA A 262 12.40 -25.08 -3.74
C ALA A 262 11.96 -24.03 -2.72
N ALA A 263 10.65 -23.88 -2.53
CA ALA A 263 10.10 -22.93 -1.56
C ALA A 263 10.59 -21.47 -1.77
N PHE A 264 10.88 -21.11 -3.02
CA PHE A 264 11.54 -19.85 -3.37
C PHE A 264 10.88 -19.17 -4.57
N VAL A 265 10.64 -17.88 -4.43
CA VAL A 265 10.35 -16.94 -5.52
C VAL A 265 11.15 -15.67 -5.27
N GLU A 266 11.52 -14.97 -6.33
CA GLU A 266 12.32 -13.76 -6.20
C GLU A 266 11.45 -12.58 -5.77
N ILE A 267 12.02 -11.68 -4.98
CA ILE A 267 11.32 -10.48 -4.48
C ILE A 267 10.91 -9.51 -5.59
N MET A 268 11.31 -9.71 -6.84
CA MET A 268 11.04 -8.82 -7.98
C MET A 268 9.56 -8.78 -8.38
N ALA A 269 8.96 -9.96 -8.61
CA ALA A 269 7.57 -10.09 -9.06
C ALA A 269 6.71 -11.07 -8.23
N PRO A 270 6.80 -11.07 -6.88
CA PRO A 270 6.03 -11.98 -6.06
C PRO A 270 4.54 -11.63 -6.07
N VAL A 271 3.75 -12.66 -5.85
CA VAL A 271 2.31 -12.63 -5.62
C VAL A 271 2.04 -13.44 -4.35
N PHE A 272 1.27 -12.87 -3.44
CA PHE A 272 0.93 -13.48 -2.16
C PHE A 272 -0.59 -13.68 -2.07
N SER A 273 -1.03 -14.79 -1.50
CA SER A 273 -2.36 -14.85 -0.91
C SER A 273 -2.46 -13.87 0.27
N ARG A 274 -3.69 -13.52 0.64
CA ARG A 274 -3.96 -12.68 1.82
C ARG A 274 -3.33 -13.25 3.10
N GLU A 275 -3.43 -14.56 3.27
CA GLU A 275 -2.98 -15.32 4.43
C GLU A 275 -1.46 -15.34 4.51
N ALA A 276 -0.80 -15.64 3.39
CA ALA A 276 0.67 -15.58 3.32
C ALA A 276 1.16 -14.15 3.54
N TRP A 277 0.51 -13.16 2.93
CA TRP A 277 0.88 -11.75 3.09
C TRP A 277 0.79 -11.30 4.55
N ARG A 278 -0.21 -11.74 5.31
CA ARG A 278 -0.33 -11.42 6.74
C ARG A 278 0.93 -11.79 7.51
N CYS A 279 1.52 -12.96 7.25
CA CYS A 279 2.79 -13.36 7.84
C CYS A 279 3.97 -12.57 7.26
N VAL A 280 4.08 -12.45 5.93
CA VAL A 280 5.19 -11.78 5.25
C VAL A 280 5.31 -10.31 5.68
N TRP A 281 4.18 -9.62 5.86
CA TRP A 281 4.17 -8.24 6.34
C TRP A 281 4.82 -8.10 7.73
N HIS A 282 4.59 -9.05 8.64
CA HIS A 282 5.22 -9.06 9.97
C HIS A 282 6.70 -9.43 9.91
N MET A 283 7.11 -10.21 8.91
CA MET A 283 8.52 -10.53 8.66
C MET A 283 9.33 -9.31 8.19
N ILE A 284 8.73 -8.42 7.40
CA ILE A 284 9.40 -7.20 6.92
C ILE A 284 9.75 -6.28 8.11
N GLN A 285 11.04 -5.96 8.21
CA GLN A 285 11.58 -5.09 9.26
C GLN A 285 11.30 -3.61 8.96
N ASN A 286 11.03 -2.81 9.98
CA ASN A 286 10.67 -1.39 9.80
C ASN A 286 11.84 -0.52 9.31
N ASP A 287 13.07 -0.90 9.67
CA ASP A 287 14.32 -0.17 9.42
C ASP A 287 15.13 -0.72 8.24
N LEU A 288 14.90 -1.97 7.82
CA LEU A 288 15.52 -2.58 6.64
C LEU A 288 14.59 -2.43 5.43
N VAL A 289 14.95 -1.53 4.52
CA VAL A 289 14.03 -1.02 3.50
C VAL A 289 14.17 -1.73 2.16
N HIS A 290 15.29 -2.37 1.86
CA HIS A 290 15.54 -2.95 0.52
C HIS A 290 14.95 -4.35 0.33
N GLY A 291 14.69 -5.09 1.42
CA GLY A 291 14.07 -6.41 1.39
C GLY A 291 14.94 -7.54 0.81
N TRP A 292 16.22 -7.32 0.51
CA TRP A 292 17.12 -8.38 0.07
C TRP A 292 17.24 -9.47 1.13
N GLY A 293 17.05 -10.72 0.71
CA GLY A 293 17.02 -11.88 1.59
C GLY A 293 15.63 -12.29 2.07
N LEU A 294 14.60 -11.47 1.86
CA LEU A 294 13.22 -11.86 2.19
C LEU A 294 12.80 -13.10 1.40
N ASP A 295 13.19 -13.19 0.14
CA ASP A 295 13.00 -14.31 -0.79
C ASP A 295 13.40 -15.67 -0.19
N PHE A 296 14.47 -15.72 0.62
CA PHE A 296 14.89 -16.93 1.32
C PHE A 296 14.05 -17.24 2.57
N ALA A 297 13.42 -16.21 3.15
CA ALA A 297 12.64 -16.33 4.38
C ALA A 297 11.15 -16.57 4.13
N LEU A 298 10.62 -16.27 2.93
CA LEU A 298 9.20 -16.42 2.57
C LEU A 298 8.63 -17.81 2.93
N ARG A 299 9.44 -18.87 2.82
CA ARG A 299 9.08 -20.23 3.22
C ARG A 299 8.52 -20.36 4.63
N ARG A 300 8.85 -19.44 5.55
CA ARG A 300 8.37 -19.46 6.94
C ARG A 300 6.89 -19.09 7.06
N CYS A 301 6.28 -18.54 6.01
CA CYS A 301 4.91 -18.05 6.05
C CYS A 301 3.87 -19.02 5.48
N VAL A 302 4.29 -20.22 5.07
CA VAL A 302 3.41 -21.20 4.44
C VAL A 302 3.88 -22.63 4.73
N GLU A 303 2.95 -23.56 4.93
CA GLU A 303 3.26 -24.97 5.27
C GLU A 303 2.37 -25.93 4.44
N PRO A 304 2.95 -26.94 3.74
CA PRO A 304 4.38 -27.14 3.48
C PRO A 304 4.91 -26.20 2.38
N ALA A 305 6.01 -25.49 2.67
CA ALA A 305 6.48 -24.40 1.80
C ALA A 305 6.88 -24.84 0.39
N HIS A 306 7.54 -25.99 0.25
CA HIS A 306 7.98 -26.50 -1.05
C HIS A 306 6.83 -26.96 -1.95
N GLU A 307 5.61 -27.11 -1.42
CA GLU A 307 4.42 -27.41 -2.21
C GLU A 307 3.54 -26.18 -2.44
N LYS A 308 3.62 -25.17 -1.57
CA LYS A 308 2.77 -23.97 -1.63
C LYS A 308 3.44 -22.74 -2.22
N ILE A 309 4.76 -22.79 -2.44
CA ILE A 309 5.52 -21.77 -3.14
C ILE A 309 5.94 -22.30 -4.50
N GLY A 310 5.69 -21.54 -5.57
CA GLY A 310 6.03 -21.98 -6.91
C GLY A 310 6.02 -20.90 -7.98
N VAL A 311 6.56 -21.26 -9.14
CA VAL A 311 6.64 -20.39 -10.31
C VAL A 311 5.63 -20.87 -11.33
N ILE A 312 4.75 -19.97 -11.77
CA ILE A 312 3.80 -20.25 -12.85
C ILE A 312 4.58 -20.14 -14.17
N ASP A 313 4.88 -21.28 -14.78
CA ASP A 313 5.77 -21.39 -15.94
C ASP A 313 5.10 -20.95 -17.25
N SER A 314 3.82 -21.26 -17.38
CA SER A 314 3.03 -20.95 -18.57
C SER A 314 2.63 -19.48 -18.68
N GLN A 315 2.82 -18.69 -17.62
CA GLN A 315 2.63 -17.23 -17.58
C GLN A 315 3.96 -16.60 -17.22
N TRP A 316 4.64 -16.00 -18.19
CA TRP A 316 6.01 -15.53 -17.98
C TRP A 316 6.18 -14.06 -18.33
N ILE A 317 7.22 -13.48 -17.75
CA ILE A 317 7.62 -12.08 -17.87
C ILE A 317 9.10 -11.98 -18.27
N ILE A 318 9.49 -10.81 -18.73
CA ILE A 318 10.86 -10.50 -19.16
C ILE A 318 11.44 -9.48 -18.19
N HIS A 319 12.58 -9.75 -17.57
CA HIS A 319 13.30 -8.74 -16.79
C HIS A 319 14.06 -7.82 -17.75
N GLN A 320 13.67 -6.54 -17.81
CA GLN A 320 14.24 -5.57 -18.73
C GLN A 320 15.54 -4.92 -18.21
N ILE A 321 15.83 -5.07 -16.90
CA ILE A 321 17.04 -4.55 -16.24
C ILE A 321 17.22 -3.04 -16.51
N VAL A 322 16.13 -2.29 -16.39
CA VAL A 322 16.14 -0.84 -16.61
C VAL A 322 16.66 -0.16 -15.34
N PRO A 323 17.70 0.70 -15.42
CA PRO A 323 18.21 1.40 -14.25
C PRO A 323 17.12 2.25 -13.59
N SER A 324 16.79 1.92 -12.34
CA SER A 324 15.65 2.46 -11.60
C SER A 324 16.11 3.16 -10.31
N LEU A 325 15.41 2.91 -9.19
CA LEU A 325 15.68 3.45 -7.85
C LEU A 325 17.14 3.34 -7.41
N GLY A 326 17.91 2.36 -7.89
CA GLY A 326 19.35 2.26 -7.63
C GLY A 326 20.12 3.55 -7.96
N ASN A 327 19.71 4.28 -9.01
CA ASN A 327 20.36 5.52 -9.40
C ASN A 327 19.95 6.74 -8.55
N GLN A 328 19.00 6.58 -7.62
CA GLN A 328 18.56 7.64 -6.71
C GLN A 328 19.41 7.74 -5.43
N GLY A 329 20.51 6.98 -5.37
CA GLY A 329 21.52 7.10 -4.31
C GLY A 329 22.33 8.40 -4.39
N GLU A 330 23.21 8.60 -3.42
CA GLU A 330 24.18 9.69 -3.44
C GLU A 330 25.51 9.20 -4.03
N PRO A 331 26.15 9.96 -4.94
CA PRO A 331 27.50 9.66 -5.38
C PRO A 331 28.50 9.97 -4.26
N GLU A 332 29.39 9.03 -3.94
CA GLU A 332 30.41 9.20 -2.92
C GLU A 332 31.79 8.82 -3.46
N ASN A 333 32.80 9.67 -3.25
CA ASN A 333 34.20 9.38 -3.59
C ASN A 333 34.42 8.89 -5.04
N GLY A 334 33.69 9.47 -6.00
CA GLY A 334 33.77 9.10 -7.42
C GLY A 334 33.02 7.82 -7.81
N LYS A 335 32.34 7.16 -6.86
CA LYS A 335 31.46 6.01 -7.12
C LYS A 335 30.10 6.45 -7.65
N ALA A 336 29.51 5.62 -8.50
CA ALA A 336 28.18 5.86 -9.03
C ALA A 336 27.12 5.66 -7.93
N PRO A 337 25.99 6.41 -7.96
CA PRO A 337 24.91 6.31 -6.96
C PRO A 337 24.44 4.88 -6.65
N TRP A 338 24.31 4.03 -7.67
CA TRP A 338 23.85 2.65 -7.53
C TRP A 338 24.80 1.77 -6.72
N GLU A 339 26.09 2.11 -6.65
CA GLU A 339 27.05 1.36 -5.85
C GLU A 339 26.77 1.52 -4.35
N GLY A 340 26.44 2.74 -3.90
CA GLY A 340 26.05 3.02 -2.53
C GLY A 340 24.76 2.32 -2.13
N VAL A 341 23.74 2.36 -3.00
CA VAL A 341 22.48 1.63 -2.81
C VAL A 341 22.75 0.13 -2.69
N ARG A 342 23.53 -0.45 -3.62
CA ARG A 342 23.85 -1.88 -3.60
C ARG A 342 24.67 -2.29 -2.36
N ALA A 343 25.57 -1.44 -1.89
CA ALA A 343 26.30 -1.67 -0.64
C ALA A 343 25.32 -1.73 0.55
N ARG A 344 24.37 -0.80 0.62
CA ARG A 344 23.32 -0.81 1.64
C ARG A 344 22.43 -2.05 1.54
N CYS A 345 22.03 -2.49 0.34
CA CYS A 345 21.27 -3.73 0.17
C CYS A 345 21.98 -4.94 0.78
N ARG A 346 23.28 -5.10 0.51
CA ARG A 346 24.08 -6.21 1.08
C ARG A 346 24.17 -6.12 2.60
N ASN A 347 24.34 -4.92 3.14
CA ASN A 347 24.42 -4.70 4.58
C ASN A 347 23.08 -5.06 5.27
N GLU A 348 21.97 -4.55 4.74
CA GLU A 348 20.63 -4.86 5.26
C GLU A 348 20.30 -6.35 5.15
N TRP A 349 20.70 -7.01 4.06
CA TRP A 349 20.54 -8.46 3.93
C TRP A 349 21.29 -9.22 5.04
N SER A 350 22.55 -8.87 5.29
CA SER A 350 23.33 -9.49 6.38
C SER A 350 22.68 -9.24 7.75
N MET A 351 22.20 -8.02 8.02
CA MET A 351 21.47 -7.73 9.26
C MET A 351 20.20 -8.56 9.41
N PHE A 352 19.42 -8.70 8.33
CA PHE A 352 18.18 -9.48 8.34
C PHE A 352 18.46 -10.97 8.64
N GLN A 353 19.48 -11.54 7.98
CA GLN A 353 19.90 -12.92 8.22
C GLN A 353 20.33 -13.14 9.67
N ASN A 354 21.14 -12.23 10.23
CA ASN A 354 21.58 -12.31 11.61
C ASN A 354 20.40 -12.23 12.59
N ARG A 355 19.48 -11.27 12.40
CA ARG A 355 18.28 -11.12 13.25
C ARG A 355 17.42 -12.39 13.23
N LEU A 356 17.20 -12.96 12.05
CA LEU A 356 16.44 -14.22 11.94
C LEU A 356 17.15 -15.38 12.64
N ALA A 357 18.46 -15.54 12.43
CA ALA A 357 19.23 -16.60 13.05
C ALA A 357 19.27 -16.48 14.58
N GLU A 358 19.46 -15.27 15.11
CA GLU A 358 19.41 -14.99 16.55
C GLU A 358 18.02 -15.28 17.14
N ALA A 359 16.95 -14.90 16.44
CA ALA A 359 15.58 -15.20 16.86
C ALA A 359 15.29 -16.70 16.88
N ASP A 360 15.72 -17.44 15.85
CA ASP A 360 15.58 -18.91 15.80
C ASP A 360 16.33 -19.59 16.96
N GLN A 361 17.56 -19.14 17.25
CA GLN A 361 18.36 -19.66 18.37
C GLN A 361 17.70 -19.36 19.72
N ALA A 362 17.20 -18.14 19.90
CA ALA A 362 16.49 -17.75 21.11
C ALA A 362 15.24 -18.61 21.32
N TYR A 363 14.43 -18.81 20.28
CA TYR A 363 13.24 -19.67 20.32
C TYR A 363 13.59 -21.12 20.65
N ALA A 364 14.56 -21.71 19.96
CA ALA A 364 15.00 -23.09 20.21
C ALA A 364 15.47 -23.29 21.67
N SER A 365 16.17 -22.30 22.24
CA SER A 365 16.65 -22.34 23.62
C SER A 365 15.55 -22.22 24.68
N GLN A 366 14.40 -21.63 24.33
CA GLN A 366 13.22 -21.58 25.20
C GLN A 366 12.49 -22.92 25.17
N THR A 367 12.28 -23.46 23.97
CA THR A 367 11.61 -24.77 23.79
C THR A 367 12.40 -25.95 24.32
N SER A 368 13.74 -25.85 24.43
CA SER A 368 14.56 -26.91 25.03
C SER A 368 14.58 -26.90 26.57
N LYS A 369 13.97 -25.88 27.20
CA LYS A 369 13.89 -25.73 28.66
C LYS A 369 12.54 -26.13 29.24
N GLU A 370 11.54 -26.33 28.38
CA GLU A 370 10.25 -26.96 28.68
C GLU A 370 10.35 -28.47 28.43
#